data_AF-A0A519H0K4-F1
#
_entry.id   AF-A0A519H0K4-F1
#
_cell.length_a   1.000
_cell.length_b   1.000
_cell.length_c   1.000
_cell.angle_alpha   90.00
_cell.angle_beta   90.00
_cell.angle_gamma   90.00
#
_symmetry.space_group_name_H-M   'P 1'
#
loop_
_entity.id
_entity.type
_entity.pdbx_description
1 polymer ?
#
loop_
_entity_poly.entity_id
_entity_poly.type
_entity_poly.pdbx_seq_one_letter_code
_entity_poly.pdbx_strand_id
1 'polypeptide(L)' 'RVVVYCWSPGCNAGAKGAAEFARLGYDVREMIGGYEYWTREGYPTQNDDGPLPRTFDPLVMYVRR' A
#
# COMPACT_ATOMS: atom_id res chain seq x y z
N ARG A 1 -11.39 -9.32 7.63
CA ARG A 1 -9.92 -9.15 7.54
C ARG A 1 -9.61 -7.68 7.38
N VAL A 2 -8.76 -7.13 8.23
CA VAL A 2 -8.29 -5.74 8.16
C VAL A 2 -6.98 -5.73 7.35
N VAL A 3 -6.84 -4.80 6.42
CA VAL A 3 -5.57 -4.54 5.76
C VAL A 3 -5.13 -3.14 6.14
N VAL A 4 -3.92 -3.02 6.67
CA VAL A 4 -3.32 -1.72 7.00
C VAL A 4 -2.15 -1.44 6.07
N TYR A 5 -1.95 -0.18 5.76
CA TYR A 5 -0.82 0.29 4.98
C TYR A 5 -0.42 1.68 5.48
N CYS A 6 0.83 2.03 5.25
CA CYS A 6 1.30 3.41 5.38
C CYS A 6 1.75 3.92 4.00
N TRP A 7 2.41 5.06 3.97
CA TRP A 7 2.81 5.72 2.74
C TRP A 7 3.83 4.92 1.92
N SER A 8 4.91 4.41 2.52
CA SER A 8 6.04 3.78 1.81
C SER A 8 6.70 2.62 2.58
N PRO A 9 7.65 1.85 1.98
CA PRO A 9 8.44 0.86 2.71
C PRO A 9 9.22 1.43 3.90
N GLY A 10 9.57 2.72 3.86
CA GLY A 10 10.26 3.39 4.97
C GLY A 10 9.36 3.77 6.15
N CYS A 11 8.05 3.50 6.07
CA CYS A 11 7.11 3.86 7.12
C CYS A 11 6.81 2.69 8.07
N ASN A 12 7.04 2.91 9.38
CA ASN A 12 6.71 1.94 10.42
C ASN A 12 5.26 2.02 10.94
N ALA A 13 4.46 2.99 10.50
CA ALA A 13 3.10 3.16 11.00
C ALA A 13 2.15 2.03 10.54
N GLY A 14 2.41 1.41 9.38
CA GLY A 14 1.66 0.24 8.91
C GLY A 14 1.79 -0.93 9.88
N ALA A 15 3.03 -1.34 10.16
CA ALA A 15 3.35 -2.36 11.15
C ALA A 15 2.84 -2.03 12.57
N LYS A 16 3.00 -0.78 13.03
CA LYS A 16 2.46 -0.34 14.34
C LYS A 16 0.94 -0.44 14.39
N GLY A 17 0.25 0.00 13.34
CA GLY A 17 -1.21 -0.13 13.22
C GLY A 17 -1.64 -1.59 13.20
N ALA A 18 -0.93 -2.46 12.47
CA ALA A 18 -1.19 -3.89 12.44
C ALA A 18 -1.08 -4.51 13.84
N ALA A 19 -0.06 -4.12 14.62
CA ALA A 19 0.12 -4.59 15.98
C ALA A 19 -1.06 -4.20 16.89
N GLU A 20 -1.58 -2.97 16.78
CA GLU A 20 -2.73 -2.52 17.57
C GLU A 20 -4.03 -3.24 17.14
N PHE A 21 -4.27 -3.41 15.84
CA PHE A 21 -5.42 -4.21 15.37
C PHE A 21 -5.34 -5.67 15.84
N ALA A 22 -4.16 -6.28 15.81
CA ALA A 22 -3.96 -7.64 16.30
C ALA A 22 -4.23 -7.74 17.81
N ARG A 23 -3.79 -6.74 18.61
CA ARG A 23 -4.09 -6.67 20.05
C ARG A 23 -5.58 -6.60 20.36
N LEU A 24 -6.35 -5.94 19.51
CA LEU A 24 -7.81 -5.86 19.62
C LEU A 24 -8.53 -7.11 19.10
N GLY A 25 -7.80 -8.13 18.62
CA GLY A 25 -8.37 -9.41 18.16
C GLY A 25 -8.80 -9.45 16.70
N TYR A 26 -8.43 -8.45 15.89
CA TYR A 26 -8.75 -8.46 14.46
C TYR A 26 -7.80 -9.38 13.68
N ASP A 27 -8.33 -10.13 12.70
CA ASP A 27 -7.53 -10.78 11.65
C ASP A 27 -7.01 -9.69 10.70
N VAL A 28 -5.77 -9.24 10.93
CA VAL A 28 -5.12 -8.11 10.27
C VAL A 28 -3.90 -8.55 9.45
N ARG A 29 -3.66 -7.86 8.33
CA ARG A 29 -2.44 -7.98 7.53
C ARG A 29 -1.90 -6.60 7.18
N GLU A 30 -0.58 -6.46 7.18
CA GLU A 30 0.09 -5.30 6.60
C GLU A 30 0.25 -5.50 5.09
N MET A 31 -0.08 -4.46 4.31
CA MET A 31 0.27 -4.37 2.90
C MET A 31 1.65 -3.75 2.76
N ILE A 32 2.66 -4.61 2.61
CA ILE A 32 4.05 -4.19 2.40
C ILE A 32 4.17 -3.29 1.16
N GLY A 33 5.12 -2.35 1.19
CA GLY A 33 5.30 -1.36 0.13
C GLY A 33 4.44 -0.11 0.28
N GLY A 34 3.28 -0.21 0.95
CA GLY A 34 2.42 0.93 1.21
C GLY A 34 1.80 1.53 -0.06
N TYR A 35 1.29 2.76 0.07
CA TYR A 35 0.68 3.51 -1.03
C TYR A 35 1.66 3.77 -2.19
N GLU A 36 2.94 4.02 -1.86
CA GLU A 36 3.99 4.32 -2.83
C GLU A 36 4.15 3.17 -3.84
N TYR A 37 4.38 1.95 -3.36
CA TYR A 37 4.59 0.80 -4.24
C TYR A 37 3.29 0.41 -4.94
N TRP A 38 2.14 0.52 -4.27
CA TRP A 38 0.84 0.31 -4.91
C TRP A 38 0.69 1.18 -6.17
N THR A 39 1.01 2.46 -6.06
CA THR A 39 0.90 3.41 -7.18
C THR A 39 1.96 3.15 -8.25
N ARG A 40 3.20 2.84 -7.85
CA ARG A 40 4.35 2.62 -8.75
C ARG A 40 4.29 1.28 -9.49
N GLU A 41 3.59 0.29 -8.95
CA GLU A 41 3.26 -0.97 -9.65
C GLU A 41 2.04 -0.81 -10.59
N GLY A 42 1.46 0.39 -10.64
CA GLY A 42 0.37 0.72 -11.55
C GLY A 42 -0.98 0.18 -11.12
N TYR A 43 -1.22 -0.05 -9.82
CA TYR A 43 -2.55 -0.35 -9.30
C TYR A 43 -3.45 0.91 -9.27
N PRO A 44 -4.79 0.76 -9.18
CA PRO A 44 -5.69 1.90 -9.27
C PRO A 44 -5.60 2.77 -8.02
N THR A 45 -5.62 4.09 -8.20
CA THR A 45 -5.74 5.07 -7.12
C THR A 45 -6.80 6.11 -7.50
N GLN A 46 -7.33 6.81 -6.50
CA GLN A 46 -8.33 7.85 -6.68
C GLN A 46 -8.08 8.99 -5.70
N ASN A 47 -8.48 10.20 -6.10
CA ASN A 47 -8.59 11.36 -5.23
C ASN A 47 -10.03 11.91 -5.27
N ASP A 48 -10.25 13.10 -4.70
CA ASP A 48 -11.57 13.73 -4.65
C ASP A 48 -12.16 14.05 -6.04
N ASP A 49 -11.30 14.15 -7.06
CA ASP A 49 -11.70 14.40 -8.47
C ASP A 49 -11.95 13.10 -9.25
N GLY A 50 -11.69 11.93 -8.66
CA GLY A 50 -11.90 10.62 -9.26
C GLY A 50 -10.62 9.79 -9.49
N PRO A 51 -10.64 8.83 -10.43
CA PRO A 51 -9.49 7.95 -10.69
C PRO A 51 -8.27 8.70 -11.23
N LEU A 52 -7.09 8.34 -10.72
CA LEU A 52 -5.81 8.90 -11.18
C LEU A 52 -5.19 8.05 -12.31
N PRO A 53 -4.33 8.65 -13.17
CA PRO A 53 -3.56 7.89 -14.16
C PRO A 53 -2.71 6.78 -13.54
N ARG A 54 -2.62 5.63 -14.22
CA ARG A 54 -1.79 4.50 -13.79
C ARG A 54 -0.32 4.81 -14.07
N THR A 55 0.55 4.62 -13.09
CA THR A 55 2.01 4.77 -13.23
C THR A 55 2.68 3.40 -13.16
N PHE A 56 3.47 3.04 -14.17
CA PHE A 56 4.22 1.78 -14.19
C PHE A 56 5.71 2.10 -14.10
N ASP A 57 6.25 2.09 -12.88
CA ASP A 57 7.63 2.49 -12.61
C ASP A 57 8.60 1.33 -12.87
N PRO A 58 9.58 1.48 -13.79
CA PRO A 58 10.53 0.41 -14.13
C PRO A 58 11.46 0.01 -12.97
N LEU A 59 11.54 0.79 -11.89
CA LEU A 59 12.33 0.47 -10.71
C LEU A 59 11.56 -0.34 -9.65
N VAL A 60 10.24 -0.45 -9.78
CA VAL A 60 9.38 -1.17 -8.81
C VAL A 60 8.73 -2.41 -9.43
N MET A 61 8.48 -2.40 -10.74
CA MET A 61 7.93 -3.55 -11.44
C MET A 61 8.81 -4.04 -12.59
N TYR A 62 8.65 -5.32 -12.94
CA TYR A 62 9.21 -5.85 -14.17
C TYR A 62 8.45 -5.31 -15.38
N VAL A 63 9.07 -4.39 -16.13
CA VAL A 63 8.55 -3.98 -17.44
C VAL A 63 8.83 -5.12 -18.43
N ARG A 64 7.82 -5.91 -18.75
CA ARG A 64 7.85 -6.76 -19.95
C ARG A 64 7.95 -5.84 -21.16
N ARG A 65 9.07 -5.93 -21.89
CA ARG A 65 9.17 -5.39 -23.25
C ARG A 65 8.17 -6.09 -24.16
#